data_AF-S7MY74-F1
#
_entry.id   AF-S7MY74-F1
#
_cell.length_a   1.000
_cell.length_b   1.000
_cell.length_c   1.000
_cell.angle_alpha   90.00
_cell.angle_beta   90.00
_cell.angle_gamma   90.00
#
_symmetry.space_group_name_H-M   'P 1'
#
loop_
_entity.id
_entity.type
_entity.pdbx_description
1 polymer ?
#
loop_
_entity_poly.entity_id
_entity_poly.type
_entity_poly.pdbx_seq_one_letter_code
_entity_poly.pdbx_strand_id
1 'polypeptide(L)'
;MKLSFSKRYFRRKELSETLDFKKDTEDQESQHESEQDFSQGPCPTVRQKLWDILEKPGSSTASRIFGVISIIFVVVSIVNMALMSAELSWLDLQVLEILEYFCISWFTGEFALRFLCVRDRCCFLRKVPNIIDLLAILPFYITLLVESLSGSETTQDLENVGRIVQVLRLLRALRMLKLGRHSTGLRSLGMTITQCYEEVGLLLLFLSVGISIFSTVEYFAEQSIPDTTFTSVPCAWWWATTSMTTVGYGDIRPDTTTGKIVAFMCILSGILVLALPIAIINDRFSACYFTLKLKEAAARQREALKKLTKNIATDSYISVNLRDVYARSIMEMLRLKGRERASTRSSGGDDFWF
;
A
#
# COMPACT_ATOMS: atom_id res chain seq x y z
N MET A 1 -26.29 23.94 24.50
CA MET A 1 -27.12 23.32 23.44
C MET A 1 -26.37 23.10 22.10
N LYS A 2 -25.66 24.11 21.56
CA LYS A 2 -24.88 24.00 20.29
C LYS A 2 -23.81 22.88 20.26
N LEU A 3 -23.10 22.65 21.38
CA LEU A 3 -22.09 21.57 21.49
C LEU A 3 -22.67 20.15 21.35
N SER A 4 -23.90 19.93 21.85
CA SER A 4 -24.58 18.63 21.76
C SER A 4 -25.07 18.34 20.34
N PHE A 5 -25.43 19.38 19.59
CA PHE A 5 -25.91 19.25 18.22
C PHE A 5 -24.74 18.98 17.26
N SER A 6 -23.63 19.69 17.42
CA SER A 6 -22.39 19.44 16.68
C SER A 6 -21.86 18.02 16.90
N LYS A 7 -21.83 17.53 18.16
CA LYS A 7 -21.45 16.13 18.46
C LYS A 7 -22.38 15.10 17.83
N ARG A 8 -23.69 15.37 17.76
CA ARG A 8 -24.67 14.47 17.12
C ARG A 8 -24.54 14.49 15.60
N TYR A 9 -24.27 15.66 15.01
CA TYR A 9 -24.04 15.82 13.58
C TYR A 9 -22.74 15.12 13.15
N PHE A 10 -21.64 15.33 13.87
CA PHE A 10 -20.36 14.68 13.59
C PHE A 10 -20.49 13.15 13.72
N ARG A 11 -21.17 12.66 14.77
CA ARG A 11 -21.47 11.23 14.93
C ARG A 11 -22.34 10.67 13.80
N ARG A 12 -23.32 11.43 13.30
CA ARG A 12 -24.15 11.02 12.15
C ARG A 12 -23.35 11.00 10.86
N LYS A 13 -22.45 11.97 10.66
CA LYS A 13 -21.57 12.04 9.50
C LYS A 13 -20.59 10.88 9.49
N GLU A 14 -19.94 10.60 10.63
CA GLU A 14 -19.11 9.39 10.81
C GLU A 14 -19.90 8.11 10.56
N LEU A 15 -21.14 8.02 11.09
CA LEU A 15 -21.98 6.83 10.89
C LEU A 15 -22.37 6.66 9.42
N SER A 16 -22.71 7.75 8.72
CA SER A 16 -22.99 7.74 7.28
C SER A 16 -21.76 7.33 6.50
N GLU A 17 -20.59 7.93 6.76
CA GLU A 17 -19.33 7.56 6.11
C GLU A 17 -18.98 6.08 6.36
N THR A 18 -19.23 5.55 7.56
CA THR A 18 -19.03 4.11 7.83
C THR A 18 -20.07 3.20 7.16
N LEU A 19 -21.29 3.70 6.93
CA LEU A 19 -22.35 2.97 6.24
C LEU A 19 -22.12 2.96 4.73
N ASP A 20 -21.69 4.09 4.16
CA ASP A 20 -21.27 4.21 2.76
C ASP A 20 -20.05 3.33 2.52
N PHE A 21 -19.05 3.35 3.42
CA PHE A 21 -17.92 2.41 3.40
C PHE A 21 -18.34 0.94 3.45
N LYS A 22 -19.33 0.62 4.30
CA LYS A 22 -19.85 -0.73 4.43
C LYS A 22 -20.58 -1.14 3.14
N LYS A 23 -21.35 -0.24 2.55
CA LYS A 23 -22.08 -0.44 1.30
C LYS A 23 -21.14 -0.61 0.11
N ASP A 24 -20.14 0.25 -0.05
CA ASP A 24 -19.13 0.13 -1.11
C ASP A 24 -18.34 -1.17 -1.00
N THR A 25 -18.06 -1.63 0.23
CA THR A 25 -17.39 -2.91 0.42
C THR A 25 -18.33 -4.10 0.20
N GLU A 26 -19.61 -4.01 0.61
CA GLU A 26 -20.62 -5.06 0.37
C GLU A 26 -20.97 -5.16 -1.12
N ASP A 27 -20.96 -4.03 -1.84
CA ASP A 27 -21.12 -3.97 -3.29
C ASP A 27 -19.88 -4.56 -4.01
N GLN A 28 -18.67 -4.30 -3.50
CA GLN A 28 -17.45 -4.97 -3.98
C GLN A 28 -17.44 -6.47 -3.66
N GLU A 29 -17.87 -6.90 -2.47
CA GLU A 29 -17.94 -8.31 -2.07
C GLU A 29 -19.02 -9.07 -2.87
N SER A 30 -20.18 -8.46 -3.13
CA SER A 30 -21.27 -9.05 -3.91
C SER A 30 -20.94 -9.12 -5.41
N GLN A 31 -20.21 -8.15 -5.96
CA GLN A 31 -19.58 -8.30 -7.28
C GLN A 31 -18.53 -9.42 -7.28
N HIS A 32 -17.72 -9.53 -6.21
CA HIS A 32 -16.73 -10.59 -6.10
C HIS A 32 -17.33 -12.00 -5.96
N GLU A 33 -18.48 -12.15 -5.31
CA GLU A 33 -19.19 -13.43 -5.16
C GLU A 33 -19.95 -13.82 -6.44
N SER A 34 -20.55 -12.86 -7.14
CA SER A 34 -21.28 -13.12 -8.42
C SER A 34 -20.34 -13.43 -9.59
N GLU A 35 -19.13 -12.88 -9.60
CA GLU A 35 -18.07 -13.22 -10.58
C GLU A 35 -17.43 -14.61 -10.35
N GLN A 36 -17.56 -15.16 -9.14
CA GLN A 36 -16.98 -16.44 -8.71
C GLN A 36 -17.90 -17.65 -8.92
N ASP A 37 -18.94 -17.54 -9.75
CA ASP A 37 -19.81 -18.68 -10.05
C ASP A 37 -19.08 -19.70 -10.95
N PHE A 38 -18.39 -20.64 -10.31
CA PHE A 38 -17.60 -21.70 -10.96
C PHE A 38 -18.47 -22.83 -11.54
N SER A 39 -19.81 -22.75 -11.42
CA SER A 39 -20.77 -23.83 -11.68
C SER A 39 -20.89 -24.31 -13.13
N GLN A 40 -20.42 -23.54 -14.13
CA GLN A 40 -20.56 -23.88 -15.56
C GLN A 40 -19.24 -23.89 -16.34
N GLY A 41 -18.34 -24.84 -16.05
CA GLY A 41 -17.10 -25.08 -16.83
C GLY A 41 -16.53 -26.49 -16.62
N PRO A 42 -15.52 -26.93 -17.40
CA PRO A 42 -14.91 -28.24 -17.21
C PRO A 42 -14.20 -28.32 -15.85
N CYS A 43 -14.44 -29.40 -15.10
CA CYS A 43 -13.87 -29.67 -13.77
C CYS A 43 -14.02 -28.52 -12.74
N PRO A 44 -15.25 -28.11 -12.39
CA PRO A 44 -15.51 -26.96 -11.52
C PRO A 44 -14.91 -27.13 -10.12
N THR A 45 -14.89 -28.35 -9.59
CA THR A 45 -14.34 -28.69 -8.27
C THR A 45 -12.83 -28.55 -8.19
N VAL A 46 -12.09 -28.94 -9.23
CA VAL A 46 -10.63 -28.81 -9.27
C VAL A 46 -10.23 -27.35 -9.39
N ARG A 47 -10.91 -26.60 -10.26
CA ARG A 47 -10.70 -25.16 -10.45
C ARG A 47 -10.98 -24.36 -9.20
N GLN A 48 -12.10 -24.65 -8.51
CA GLN A 48 -12.46 -23.99 -7.26
C GLN A 48 -11.46 -24.31 -6.14
N LYS A 49 -11.00 -25.56 -6.05
CA LYS A 49 -9.98 -25.97 -5.08
C LYS A 49 -8.64 -25.29 -5.35
N LEU A 50 -8.22 -25.17 -6.60
CA LEU A 50 -6.99 -24.49 -7.00
C LEU A 50 -7.09 -22.98 -6.72
N TRP A 51 -8.23 -22.37 -7.04
CA TRP A 51 -8.52 -20.97 -6.71
C TRP A 51 -8.46 -20.69 -5.20
N ASP A 52 -9.07 -21.54 -4.39
CA ASP A 52 -9.03 -21.42 -2.93
C ASP A 52 -7.59 -21.61 -2.38
N ILE A 53 -6.73 -22.38 -3.06
CA ILE A 53 -5.31 -22.50 -2.70
C ILE A 53 -4.53 -21.22 -3.03
N LEU A 54 -4.79 -20.63 -4.20
CA LEU A 54 -4.02 -19.50 -4.74
C LEU A 54 -4.42 -18.13 -4.18
N GLU A 55 -5.71 -17.95 -3.83
CA GLU A 55 -6.28 -16.64 -3.49
C GLU A 55 -6.61 -16.49 -2.00
N LYS A 56 -6.94 -17.58 -1.29
CA LYS A 56 -7.35 -17.53 0.13
C LYS A 56 -6.26 -18.09 1.05
N PRO A 57 -5.37 -17.23 1.62
CA PRO A 57 -4.37 -17.67 2.58
C PRO A 57 -5.07 -18.12 3.87
N GLY A 58 -5.15 -19.43 4.10
CA GLY A 58 -5.84 -20.01 5.27
C GLY A 58 -6.99 -20.96 4.94
N SER A 59 -7.40 -21.09 3.68
CA SER A 59 -8.38 -22.10 3.24
C SER A 59 -7.93 -23.54 3.56
N SER A 60 -6.63 -23.81 3.44
CA SER A 60 -6.02 -25.12 3.65
C SER A 60 -4.57 -25.00 4.09
N THR A 61 -3.99 -26.08 4.65
CA THR A 61 -2.54 -26.13 4.92
C THR A 61 -1.73 -25.91 3.65
N ALA A 62 -2.21 -26.42 2.51
CA ALA A 62 -1.59 -26.20 1.20
C ALA A 62 -1.57 -24.71 0.80
N SER A 63 -2.65 -23.95 1.03
CA SER A 63 -2.68 -22.52 0.72
C SER A 63 -1.74 -21.70 1.61
N ARG A 64 -1.57 -22.12 2.88
CA ARG A 64 -0.56 -21.51 3.76
C ARG A 64 0.86 -21.78 3.28
N ILE A 65 1.17 -23.03 2.90
CA ILE A 65 2.48 -23.40 2.36
C ILE A 65 2.77 -22.64 1.08
N PHE A 66 1.82 -22.62 0.14
CA PHE A 66 1.94 -21.88 -1.11
C PHE A 66 2.21 -20.38 -0.87
N GLY A 67 1.43 -19.76 0.03
CA GLY A 67 1.63 -18.35 0.40
C GLY A 67 3.02 -18.08 1.00
N VAL A 68 3.52 -18.96 1.88
CA VAL A 68 4.86 -18.83 2.45
C VAL A 68 5.94 -18.97 1.38
N ILE A 69 5.80 -19.94 0.46
CA ILE A 69 6.73 -20.12 -0.65
C ILE A 69 6.74 -18.87 -1.54
N SER A 70 5.58 -18.35 -1.94
CA SER A 70 5.51 -17.12 -2.75
C SER A 70 6.19 -15.93 -2.07
N ILE A 71 6.04 -15.76 -0.75
CA ILE A 71 6.75 -14.70 0.00
C ILE A 71 8.27 -14.93 -0.04
N ILE A 72 8.74 -16.17 0.17
CA ILE A 72 10.17 -16.49 0.10
C ILE A 72 10.74 -16.13 -1.28
N PHE A 73 10.05 -16.49 -2.37
CA PHE A 73 10.48 -16.13 -3.72
C PHE A 73 10.54 -14.61 -3.93
N VAL A 74 9.60 -13.84 -3.37
CA VAL A 74 9.65 -12.37 -3.44
C VAL A 74 10.85 -11.82 -2.68
N VAL A 75 11.10 -12.30 -1.46
CA VAL A 75 12.27 -11.87 -0.67
C VAL A 75 13.58 -12.24 -1.38
N VAL A 76 13.72 -13.47 -1.87
CA VAL A 76 14.89 -13.92 -2.64
C VAL A 76 15.09 -13.05 -3.88
N SER A 77 14.02 -12.71 -4.59
CA SER A 77 14.10 -11.86 -5.77
C SER A 77 14.55 -10.42 -5.47
N ILE A 78 14.11 -9.85 -4.33
CA ILE A 78 14.55 -8.52 -3.87
C ILE A 78 16.03 -8.55 -3.48
N VAL A 79 16.46 -9.57 -2.73
CA VAL A 79 17.87 -9.74 -2.37
C VAL A 79 18.73 -9.92 -3.61
N ASN A 80 18.30 -10.74 -4.57
CA ASN A 80 19.00 -10.94 -5.84
C ASN A 80 19.15 -9.61 -6.61
N MET A 81 18.09 -8.80 -6.69
CA MET A 81 18.15 -7.49 -7.32
C MET A 81 19.16 -6.56 -6.63
N ALA A 82 19.20 -6.55 -5.30
CA ALA A 82 20.16 -5.75 -4.55
C ALA A 82 21.60 -6.22 -4.77
N LEU A 83 21.85 -7.54 -4.75
CA LEU A 83 23.17 -8.12 -5.01
C LEU A 83 23.67 -7.84 -6.43
N MET A 84 22.78 -7.92 -7.42
CA MET A 84 23.09 -7.62 -8.81
C MET A 84 23.44 -6.14 -9.02
N SER A 85 22.85 -5.24 -8.21
CA SER A 85 23.18 -3.81 -8.23
C SER A 85 24.49 -3.47 -7.50
N ALA A 86 24.93 -4.30 -6.57
CA ALA A 86 26.07 -4.01 -5.71
C ALA A 86 27.41 -4.50 -6.30
N GLU A 87 27.39 -5.19 -7.45
CA GLU A 87 28.57 -5.67 -8.18
C GLU A 87 29.63 -6.34 -7.28
N LEU A 88 29.19 -7.19 -6.35
CA LEU A 88 30.10 -7.85 -5.42
C LEU A 88 30.97 -8.87 -6.17
N SER A 89 32.29 -8.65 -6.13
CA SER A 89 33.32 -9.39 -6.88
C SER A 89 33.48 -10.89 -6.56
N TRP A 90 32.84 -11.39 -5.50
CA TRP A 90 32.87 -12.80 -5.05
C TRP A 90 31.61 -13.59 -5.44
N LEU A 91 30.60 -12.91 -6.00
CA LEU A 91 29.39 -13.56 -6.49
C LEU A 91 29.48 -13.70 -8.01
N ASP A 92 29.28 -14.92 -8.49
CA ASP A 92 29.20 -15.19 -9.91
C ASP A 92 27.89 -14.61 -10.46
N LEU A 93 27.99 -13.66 -11.38
CA LEU A 93 26.86 -13.02 -12.06
C LEU A 93 25.96 -14.07 -12.73
N GLN A 94 26.53 -15.15 -13.24
CA GLN A 94 25.77 -16.23 -13.88
C GLN A 94 24.82 -16.93 -12.90
N VAL A 95 25.22 -17.08 -11.63
CA VAL A 95 24.35 -17.67 -10.59
C VAL A 95 23.19 -16.73 -10.25
N LEU A 96 23.46 -15.43 -10.14
CA LEU A 96 22.42 -14.42 -9.86
C LEU A 96 21.42 -14.30 -11.02
N GLU A 97 21.89 -14.45 -12.26
CA GLU A 97 21.03 -14.52 -13.45
C GLU A 97 20.13 -15.76 -13.43
N ILE A 98 20.70 -16.96 -13.24
CA ILE A 98 19.92 -18.21 -13.15
C ILE A 98 18.85 -18.11 -12.03
N LEU A 99 19.21 -17.53 -10.89
CA LEU A 99 18.29 -17.29 -9.79
C LEU A 99 17.15 -16.33 -10.18
N GLU A 100 17.45 -15.29 -10.97
CA GLU A 100 16.42 -14.40 -11.51
C GLU A 100 15.46 -15.13 -12.45
N TYR A 101 15.98 -15.92 -13.41
CA TYR A 101 15.14 -16.75 -14.30
C TYR A 101 14.23 -17.70 -13.52
N PHE A 102 14.75 -18.29 -12.45
CA PHE A 102 13.99 -19.19 -11.59
C PHE A 102 12.88 -18.45 -10.83
N CYS A 103 13.17 -17.28 -10.25
CA CYS A 103 12.18 -16.46 -9.57
C CYS A 103 11.08 -15.95 -10.50
N ILE A 104 11.45 -15.49 -11.70
CA ILE A 104 10.48 -15.02 -12.69
C ILE A 104 9.61 -16.17 -13.18
N SER A 105 10.19 -17.36 -13.41
CA SER A 105 9.43 -18.55 -13.79
C SER A 105 8.40 -18.93 -12.73
N TRP A 106 8.74 -18.83 -11.44
CA TRP A 106 7.78 -19.00 -10.34
C TRP A 106 6.65 -17.96 -10.39
N PHE A 107 6.97 -16.67 -10.58
CA PHE A 107 5.96 -15.61 -10.66
C PHE A 107 5.05 -15.73 -11.87
N THR A 108 5.60 -16.07 -13.03
CA THR A 108 4.83 -16.35 -14.25
C THR A 108 3.93 -17.56 -14.04
N GLY A 109 4.42 -18.63 -13.42
CA GLY A 109 3.62 -19.81 -13.09
C GLY A 109 2.46 -19.46 -12.15
N GLU A 110 2.74 -18.69 -11.10
CA GLU A 110 1.72 -18.22 -10.16
C GLU A 110 0.64 -17.36 -10.85
N PHE A 111 1.04 -16.41 -11.70
CA PHE A 111 0.11 -15.57 -12.46
C PHE A 111 -0.69 -16.38 -13.49
N ALA A 112 -0.03 -17.27 -14.24
CA ALA A 112 -0.67 -18.11 -15.25
C ALA A 112 -1.69 -19.06 -14.62
N LEU A 113 -1.35 -19.71 -13.49
CA LEU A 113 -2.28 -20.58 -12.77
C LEU A 113 -3.53 -19.82 -12.32
N ARG A 114 -3.38 -18.59 -11.80
CA ARG A 114 -4.53 -17.74 -11.46
C ARG A 114 -5.34 -17.34 -12.69
N PHE A 115 -4.67 -16.91 -13.76
CA PHE A 115 -5.31 -16.51 -15.00
C PHE A 115 -6.13 -17.64 -15.64
N LEU A 116 -5.63 -18.88 -15.59
CA LEU A 116 -6.33 -20.07 -16.10
C LEU A 116 -7.53 -20.47 -15.22
N CYS A 117 -7.50 -20.16 -13.92
CA CYS A 117 -8.60 -20.45 -13.01
C CYS A 117 -9.81 -19.52 -13.17
N VAL A 118 -9.64 -18.34 -13.79
CA VAL A 118 -10.68 -17.32 -13.88
C VAL A 118 -11.41 -17.37 -15.23
N ARG A 119 -12.74 -17.16 -15.18
CA ARG A 119 -13.59 -17.15 -16.37
C ARG A 119 -13.50 -15.82 -17.13
N ASP A 120 -13.68 -14.70 -16.44
CA ASP A 120 -13.53 -13.36 -17.03
C ASP A 120 -12.10 -12.85 -16.90
N ARG A 121 -11.32 -13.09 -17.95
CA ARG A 121 -9.91 -12.69 -18.04
C ARG A 121 -9.72 -11.17 -18.05
N CYS A 122 -10.66 -10.43 -18.65
CA CYS A 122 -10.56 -8.98 -18.77
C CYS A 122 -10.84 -8.30 -17.43
N CYS A 123 -11.87 -8.76 -16.71
CA CYS A 123 -12.12 -8.28 -15.36
C CYS A 123 -10.95 -8.65 -14.43
N PHE A 124 -10.43 -9.88 -14.53
CA PHE A 124 -9.27 -10.32 -13.73
C PHE A 124 -8.07 -9.39 -13.89
N LEU A 125 -7.70 -9.04 -15.14
CA LEU A 125 -6.56 -8.17 -15.42
C LEU A 125 -6.74 -6.73 -14.91
N ARG A 126 -7.98 -6.26 -14.71
CA ARG A 126 -8.26 -4.92 -14.18
C ARG A 126 -8.14 -4.82 -12.66
N LYS A 127 -8.08 -5.93 -11.93
CA LYS A 127 -7.96 -5.91 -10.46
C LYS A 127 -6.54 -5.51 -10.04
N VAL A 128 -6.43 -4.55 -9.11
CA VAL A 128 -5.15 -3.98 -8.64
C VAL A 128 -4.09 -5.05 -8.26
N PRO A 129 -4.41 -6.11 -7.49
CA PRO A 129 -3.43 -7.14 -7.14
C PRO A 129 -2.90 -7.92 -8.34
N ASN A 130 -3.72 -8.09 -9.39
CA ASN A 130 -3.34 -8.81 -10.61
C ASN A 130 -2.53 -7.92 -11.56
N ILE A 131 -2.79 -6.61 -11.57
CA ILE A 131 -1.93 -5.63 -12.24
C ILE A 131 -0.53 -5.65 -11.62
N ILE A 132 -0.44 -5.70 -10.27
CA ILE A 132 0.85 -5.82 -9.58
C ILE A 132 1.58 -7.11 -9.96
N ASP A 133 0.88 -8.25 -10.01
CA ASP A 133 1.49 -9.52 -10.44
C ASP A 133 1.99 -9.46 -11.89
N LEU A 134 1.27 -8.78 -12.79
CA LEU A 134 1.70 -8.57 -14.17
C LEU A 134 2.92 -7.64 -14.26
N LEU A 135 2.90 -6.51 -13.55
CA LEU A 135 4.02 -5.56 -13.49
C LEU A 135 5.28 -6.17 -12.86
N ALA A 136 5.14 -7.19 -12.01
CA ALA A 136 6.26 -7.89 -11.40
C ALA A 136 7.07 -8.74 -12.40
N ILE A 137 6.42 -9.30 -13.44
CA ILE A 137 7.06 -10.16 -14.45
C ILE A 137 7.40 -9.41 -15.74
N LEU A 138 6.66 -8.34 -16.04
CA LEU A 138 6.74 -7.57 -17.29
C LEU A 138 8.15 -7.04 -17.62
N PRO A 139 8.93 -6.46 -16.69
CA PRO A 139 10.26 -5.95 -16.99
C PRO A 139 11.18 -7.02 -17.60
N PHE A 140 11.13 -8.26 -17.12
CA PHE A 140 11.97 -9.35 -17.62
C PHE A 140 11.60 -9.72 -19.06
N TYR A 141 10.31 -9.91 -19.35
CA TYR A 141 9.85 -10.28 -20.69
C TYR A 141 10.06 -9.17 -21.72
N ILE A 142 9.90 -7.90 -21.32
CA ILE A 142 10.20 -6.78 -22.22
C ILE A 142 11.70 -6.69 -22.48
N THR A 143 12.57 -6.88 -21.47
CA THR A 143 14.02 -6.92 -21.70
C THR A 143 14.38 -8.01 -22.71
N LEU A 144 13.86 -9.22 -22.54
CA LEU A 144 14.11 -10.34 -23.45
C LEU A 144 13.59 -10.06 -24.88
N LEU A 145 12.42 -9.42 -25.01
CA LEU A 145 11.87 -9.00 -26.30
C LEU A 145 12.76 -7.96 -26.97
N VAL A 146 13.18 -6.92 -26.23
CA VAL A 146 14.04 -5.85 -26.74
C VAL A 146 15.39 -6.44 -27.19
N GLU A 147 16.03 -7.27 -26.37
CA GLU A 147 17.28 -7.94 -26.75
C GLU A 147 17.14 -8.82 -28.00
N SER A 148 16.01 -9.53 -28.15
CA SER A 148 15.75 -10.36 -29.33
C SER A 148 15.54 -9.57 -30.62
N LEU A 149 14.94 -8.36 -30.53
CA LEU A 149 14.67 -7.50 -31.69
C LEU A 149 15.87 -6.63 -32.08
N SER A 150 16.73 -6.29 -31.11
CA SER A 150 17.92 -5.45 -31.31
C SER A 150 19.15 -6.22 -31.82
N GLY A 151 19.07 -7.55 -31.93
CA GLY A 151 20.16 -8.39 -32.45
C GLY A 151 20.46 -8.21 -33.95
N SER A 152 19.71 -7.40 -34.69
CA SER A 152 19.76 -7.35 -36.16
C SER A 152 20.23 -6.04 -36.83
N GLU A 153 20.23 -4.84 -36.22
CA GLU A 153 20.60 -3.59 -36.94
C GLU A 153 21.18 -2.46 -36.04
N THR A 154 22.11 -1.68 -36.63
CA THR A 154 22.64 -0.30 -36.37
C THR A 154 23.03 0.20 -34.95
N THR A 155 24.18 0.87 -34.87
CA THR A 155 24.81 1.42 -33.64
C THR A 155 24.00 2.47 -32.86
N GLN A 156 23.07 3.17 -33.50
CA GLN A 156 22.28 4.23 -32.88
C GLN A 156 21.03 3.70 -32.16
N ASP A 157 20.53 2.53 -32.58
CA ASP A 157 19.46 1.83 -31.88
C ASP A 157 19.98 1.19 -30.58
N LEU A 158 21.25 0.80 -30.53
CA LEU A 158 21.89 0.23 -29.34
C LEU A 158 21.93 1.21 -28.15
N GLU A 159 22.14 2.51 -28.35
CA GLU A 159 22.11 3.50 -27.26
C GLU A 159 20.69 3.70 -26.71
N ASN A 160 19.70 3.77 -27.59
CA ASN A 160 18.28 3.88 -27.20
C ASN A 160 17.82 2.63 -26.46
N VAL A 161 18.23 1.45 -26.93
CA VAL A 161 18.00 0.15 -26.29
C VAL A 161 18.64 0.09 -24.92
N GLY A 162 19.89 0.53 -24.78
CA GLY A 162 20.58 0.61 -23.48
C GLY A 162 19.81 1.46 -22.46
N ARG A 163 19.27 2.61 -22.87
CA ARG A 163 18.43 3.47 -22.02
C ARG A 163 17.13 2.77 -21.61
N ILE A 164 16.47 2.09 -22.55
CA ILE A 164 15.25 1.32 -22.26
C ILE A 164 15.54 0.20 -21.27
N VAL A 165 16.60 -0.58 -21.48
CA VAL A 165 17.03 -1.65 -20.58
C VAL A 165 17.35 -1.11 -19.17
N GLN A 166 17.97 0.06 -19.08
CA GLN A 166 18.24 0.72 -17.79
C GLN A 166 16.94 1.06 -17.04
N VAL A 167 15.94 1.63 -17.74
CA VAL A 167 14.62 1.92 -17.13
C VAL A 167 13.92 0.62 -16.74
N LEU A 168 13.95 -0.41 -17.59
CA LEU A 168 13.37 -1.72 -17.28
C LEU A 168 14.04 -2.36 -16.06
N ARG A 169 15.35 -2.18 -15.89
CA ARG A 169 16.09 -2.63 -14.70
C ARG A 169 15.57 -1.98 -13.42
N LEU A 170 15.17 -0.71 -13.46
CA LEU A 170 14.52 -0.02 -12.33
C LEU A 170 13.10 -0.56 -12.10
N LEU A 171 12.32 -0.80 -13.17
CA LEU A 171 10.98 -1.36 -13.06
C LEU A 171 10.96 -2.75 -12.43
N ARG A 172 12.07 -3.49 -12.43
CA ARG A 172 12.18 -4.77 -11.69
C ARG A 172 11.88 -4.59 -10.20
N ALA A 173 12.12 -3.42 -9.61
CA ALA A 173 11.78 -3.12 -8.21
C ALA A 173 10.27 -3.20 -7.95
N LEU A 174 9.42 -3.02 -8.97
CA LEU A 174 7.96 -3.14 -8.84
C LEU A 174 7.53 -4.53 -8.34
N ARG A 175 8.33 -5.58 -8.57
CA ARG A 175 8.04 -6.92 -8.02
C ARG A 175 7.98 -6.95 -6.48
N MET A 176 8.62 -5.99 -5.80
CA MET A 176 8.48 -5.81 -4.34
C MET A 176 7.03 -5.54 -3.93
N LEU A 177 6.24 -4.87 -4.78
CA LEU A 177 4.83 -4.57 -4.51
C LEU A 177 3.98 -5.85 -4.38
N LYS A 178 4.45 -6.99 -4.90
CA LYS A 178 3.80 -8.29 -4.74
C LYS A 178 3.70 -8.72 -3.27
N LEU A 179 4.57 -8.23 -2.38
CA LEU A 179 4.43 -8.41 -0.93
C LEU A 179 3.09 -7.87 -0.40
N GLY A 180 2.51 -6.88 -1.08
CA GLY A 180 1.21 -6.31 -0.74
C GLY A 180 0.08 -7.31 -0.72
N ARG A 181 0.10 -8.32 -1.60
CA ARG A 181 -0.92 -9.40 -1.63
C ARG A 181 -0.92 -10.20 -0.32
N HIS A 182 0.25 -10.36 0.28
CA HIS A 182 0.44 -11.14 1.52
C HIS A 182 0.37 -10.28 2.78
N SER A 183 0.50 -8.96 2.67
CA SER A 183 0.42 -8.03 3.80
C SER A 183 -0.97 -7.39 3.89
N THR A 184 -1.73 -7.74 4.95
CA THR A 184 -2.95 -6.98 5.31
C THR A 184 -2.63 -5.50 5.56
N GLY A 185 -1.47 -5.21 6.15
CA GLY A 185 -1.04 -3.84 6.43
C GLY A 185 -0.88 -3.00 5.15
N LEU A 186 -0.21 -3.55 4.13
CA LEU A 186 0.00 -2.83 2.87
C LEU A 186 -1.30 -2.67 2.06
N ARG A 187 -2.20 -3.67 2.11
CA ARG A 187 -3.57 -3.54 1.56
C ARG A 187 -4.37 -2.45 2.28
N SER A 188 -4.28 -2.38 3.61
CA SER A 188 -4.90 -1.32 4.41
C SER A 188 -4.35 0.05 4.05
N LEU A 189 -3.04 0.18 3.84
CA LEU A 189 -2.42 1.44 3.40
C LEU A 189 -2.96 1.87 2.03
N GLY A 190 -3.01 0.96 1.05
CA GLY A 190 -3.56 1.25 -0.27
C GLY A 190 -5.01 1.73 -0.23
N MET A 191 -5.88 1.01 0.49
CA MET A 191 -7.28 1.44 0.68
C MET A 191 -7.39 2.78 1.41
N THR A 192 -6.53 3.03 2.39
CA THR A 192 -6.53 4.30 3.12
C THR A 192 -6.10 5.47 2.22
N ILE A 193 -5.12 5.28 1.34
CA ILE A 193 -4.70 6.31 0.39
C ILE A 193 -5.85 6.65 -0.56
N THR A 194 -6.54 5.63 -1.11
CA THR A 194 -7.71 5.87 -1.95
C THR A 194 -8.82 6.58 -1.18
N GLN A 195 -8.97 6.32 0.13
CA GLN A 195 -9.97 6.98 0.95
C GLN A 195 -9.60 8.43 1.34
N CYS A 196 -8.30 8.71 1.50
CA CYS A 196 -7.79 10.01 1.93
C CYS A 196 -7.21 10.81 0.76
N TYR A 197 -7.53 10.43 -0.49
CA TYR A 197 -6.88 11.02 -1.67
C TYR A 197 -7.13 12.53 -1.77
N GLU A 198 -8.29 13.02 -1.32
CA GLU A 198 -8.61 14.45 -1.25
C GLU A 198 -7.73 15.18 -0.23
N GLU A 199 -7.60 14.61 0.97
CA GLU A 199 -6.80 15.19 2.06
C GLU A 199 -5.29 15.16 1.73
N VAL A 200 -4.81 14.05 1.17
CA VAL A 200 -3.44 13.89 0.69
C VAL A 200 -3.18 14.84 -0.49
N GLY A 201 -4.13 14.96 -1.42
CA GLY A 201 -4.04 15.88 -2.54
C GLY A 201 -3.97 17.34 -2.10
N LEU A 202 -4.79 17.72 -1.11
CA LEU A 202 -4.76 19.05 -0.51
C LEU A 202 -3.45 19.33 0.23
N LEU A 203 -2.92 18.35 0.97
CA LEU A 203 -1.59 18.45 1.61
C LEU A 203 -0.50 18.70 0.57
N LEU A 204 -0.45 17.90 -0.49
CA LEU A 204 0.54 18.05 -1.56
C LEU A 204 0.39 19.39 -2.29
N LEU A 205 -0.84 19.88 -2.45
CA LEU A 205 -1.09 21.21 -3.02
C LEU A 205 -0.48 22.31 -2.14
N PHE A 206 -0.78 22.33 -0.83
CA PHE A 206 -0.22 23.33 0.08
C PHE A 206 1.31 23.24 0.19
N LEU A 207 1.86 22.02 0.22
CA LEU A 207 3.30 21.81 0.22
C LEU A 207 3.94 22.35 -1.06
N SER A 208 3.36 22.06 -2.24
CA SER A 208 3.91 22.53 -3.52
C SER A 208 3.87 24.05 -3.66
N VAL A 209 2.79 24.70 -3.21
CA VAL A 209 2.68 26.16 -3.18
C VAL A 209 3.71 26.77 -2.22
N GLY A 210 3.83 26.20 -1.00
CA GLY A 210 4.82 26.64 -0.02
C GLY A 210 6.26 26.51 -0.54
N ILE A 211 6.61 25.35 -1.11
CA ILE A 211 7.90 25.10 -1.74
C ILE A 211 8.17 26.15 -2.81
N SER A 212 7.23 26.40 -3.73
CA SER A 212 7.41 27.37 -4.81
C SER A 212 7.65 28.79 -4.31
N ILE A 213 6.88 29.24 -3.32
CA ILE A 213 6.99 30.59 -2.74
C ILE A 213 8.33 30.75 -2.00
N PHE A 214 8.62 29.90 -1.01
CA PHE A 214 9.83 30.04 -0.19
C PHE A 214 11.09 29.86 -1.02
N SER A 215 11.11 28.93 -1.98
CA SER A 215 12.26 28.76 -2.87
C SER A 215 12.55 29.98 -3.72
N THR A 216 11.51 30.63 -4.25
CA THR A 216 11.67 31.82 -5.09
C THR A 216 12.19 32.99 -4.25
N VAL A 217 11.62 33.20 -3.05
CA VAL A 217 12.06 34.27 -2.13
C VAL A 217 13.50 34.03 -1.68
N GLU A 218 13.86 32.81 -1.30
CA GLU A 218 15.20 32.45 -0.83
C GLU A 218 16.24 32.62 -1.95
N TYR A 219 15.93 32.13 -3.16
CA TYR A 219 16.78 32.31 -4.33
C TYR A 219 17.09 33.79 -4.57
N PHE A 220 16.07 34.66 -4.57
CA PHE A 220 16.28 36.09 -4.77
C PHE A 220 17.00 36.79 -3.61
N ALA A 221 16.88 36.26 -2.38
CA ALA A 221 17.62 36.76 -1.23
C ALA A 221 19.12 36.42 -1.30
N GLU A 222 19.47 35.25 -1.84
CA GLU A 222 20.84 34.71 -1.81
C GLU A 222 21.59 34.84 -3.16
N GLN A 223 20.90 35.09 -4.28
CA GLN A 223 21.51 35.15 -5.63
C GLN A 223 22.63 36.20 -5.78
N SER A 224 22.65 37.21 -4.91
CA SER A 224 23.62 38.31 -4.97
C SER A 224 24.96 37.98 -4.32
N ILE A 225 25.06 36.85 -3.64
CA ILE A 225 26.25 36.42 -2.92
C ILE A 225 27.14 35.57 -3.86
N PRO A 226 28.45 35.84 -3.96
CA PRO A 226 29.37 34.97 -4.68
C PRO A 226 29.44 33.58 -4.01
N ASP A 227 29.52 32.53 -4.84
CA ASP A 227 29.60 31.12 -4.40
C ASP A 227 28.39 30.62 -3.58
N THR A 228 27.21 31.24 -3.75
CA THR A 228 25.98 30.75 -3.14
C THR A 228 25.62 29.34 -3.62
N THR A 229 25.07 28.54 -2.71
CA THR A 229 24.52 27.21 -3.04
C THR A 229 23.20 27.30 -3.83
N PHE A 230 22.57 28.49 -3.88
CA PHE A 230 21.34 28.75 -4.62
C PHE A 230 21.61 29.11 -6.08
N THR A 231 21.88 28.09 -6.90
CA THR A 231 22.23 28.28 -8.33
C THR A 231 21.04 28.58 -9.24
N SER A 232 19.85 28.09 -8.90
CA SER A 232 18.63 28.26 -9.70
C SER A 232 17.38 28.03 -8.85
N VAL A 233 16.21 28.51 -9.30
CA VAL A 233 14.94 28.31 -8.59
C VAL A 233 14.58 26.81 -8.41
N PRO A 234 14.77 25.92 -9.40
CA PRO A 234 14.56 24.47 -9.18
C PRO A 234 15.55 23.85 -8.18
N CYS A 235 16.77 24.38 -8.09
CA CYS A 235 17.72 23.98 -7.05
C CYS A 235 17.22 24.44 -5.67
N ALA A 236 16.64 25.64 -5.57
CA ALA A 236 15.97 26.12 -4.37
C ALA A 236 14.72 25.29 -4.01
N TRP A 237 14.01 24.68 -4.97
CA TRP A 237 12.91 23.74 -4.68
C TRP A 237 13.39 22.54 -3.86
N TRP A 238 14.58 22.01 -4.14
CA TRP A 238 15.17 20.93 -3.34
C TRP A 238 15.42 21.38 -1.89
N TRP A 239 16.00 22.58 -1.71
CA TRP A 239 16.20 23.18 -0.39
C TRP A 239 14.89 23.41 0.36
N ALA A 240 13.88 24.02 -0.27
CA ALA A 240 12.60 24.28 0.41
C ALA A 240 11.85 22.98 0.71
N THR A 241 11.93 21.98 -0.18
CA THR A 241 11.33 20.66 0.08
C THR A 241 11.95 20.03 1.32
N THR A 242 13.28 19.98 1.39
CA THR A 242 14.00 19.36 2.53
C THR A 242 13.86 20.16 3.82
N SER A 243 13.71 21.49 3.73
CA SER A 243 13.49 22.37 4.89
C SER A 243 12.06 22.31 5.42
N MET A 244 11.06 22.42 4.55
CA MET A 244 9.63 22.32 4.94
C MET A 244 9.28 20.93 5.48
N THR A 245 9.92 19.88 4.97
CA THR A 245 9.77 18.50 5.47
C THR A 245 10.66 18.16 6.66
N THR A 246 11.41 19.13 7.20
CA THR A 246 12.29 18.98 8.37
C THR A 246 13.42 17.95 8.21
N VAL A 247 13.78 17.59 6.97
CA VAL A 247 14.91 16.69 6.67
C VAL A 247 16.24 17.40 6.83
N GLY A 248 16.41 18.55 6.16
CA GLY A 248 17.57 19.44 6.31
C GLY A 248 18.94 18.80 6.09
N TYR A 249 19.22 18.28 4.89
CA TYR A 249 20.54 17.69 4.57
C TYR A 249 21.72 18.67 4.72
N GLY A 250 21.49 19.96 4.52
CA GLY A 250 22.49 21.03 4.70
C GLY A 250 23.44 21.23 3.51
N ASP A 251 23.19 20.54 2.40
CA ASP A 251 23.88 20.67 1.12
C ASP A 251 23.61 22.02 0.44
N ILE A 252 22.38 22.51 0.54
CA ILE A 252 21.98 23.89 0.18
C ILE A 252 21.55 24.60 1.45
N ARG A 253 22.03 25.83 1.65
CA ARG A 253 21.71 26.62 2.85
C ARG A 253 21.90 28.12 2.58
N PRO A 254 21.15 28.98 3.28
CA PRO A 254 21.36 30.41 3.19
C PRO A 254 22.51 30.88 4.06
N ASP A 255 23.32 31.76 3.50
CA ASP A 255 24.49 32.31 4.15
C ASP A 255 24.18 33.71 4.73
N THR A 256 23.27 34.49 4.11
CA THR A 256 22.90 35.81 4.65
C THR A 256 22.00 35.74 5.87
N THR A 257 21.99 36.84 6.63
CA THR A 257 21.05 37.02 7.74
C THR A 257 19.59 37.07 7.24
N THR A 258 19.34 37.71 6.09
CA THR A 258 18.00 37.79 5.50
C THR A 258 17.51 36.41 5.07
N GLY A 259 18.34 35.63 4.38
CA GLY A 259 18.01 34.26 4.00
C GLY A 259 17.75 33.36 5.21
N LYS A 260 18.56 33.48 6.27
CA LYS A 260 18.31 32.74 7.54
C LYS A 260 16.96 33.07 8.18
N ILE A 261 16.50 34.32 8.09
CA ILE A 261 15.15 34.71 8.58
C ILE A 261 14.07 34.07 7.70
N VAL A 262 14.23 34.09 6.38
CA VAL A 262 13.28 33.45 5.45
C VAL A 262 13.25 31.93 5.66
N ALA A 263 14.41 31.30 5.84
CA ALA A 263 14.55 29.89 6.18
C ALA A 263 13.83 29.52 7.48
N PHE A 264 13.95 30.35 8.53
CA PHE A 264 13.22 30.13 9.78
C PHE A 264 11.70 30.15 9.55
N MET A 265 11.20 31.12 8.78
CA MET A 265 9.78 31.20 8.43
C MET A 265 9.32 30.02 7.56
N CYS A 266 10.18 29.55 6.65
CA CYS A 266 9.96 28.37 5.81
C CYS A 266 9.78 27.10 6.66
N ILE A 267 10.69 26.86 7.60
CA ILE A 267 10.65 25.70 8.50
C ILE A 267 9.39 25.74 9.38
N LEU A 268 9.09 26.89 9.98
CA LEU A 268 7.90 27.06 10.83
C LEU A 268 6.61 26.82 10.04
N SER A 269 6.52 27.34 8.82
CA SER A 269 5.40 27.12 7.92
C SER A 269 5.27 25.64 7.52
N GLY A 270 6.38 24.98 7.19
CA GLY A 270 6.41 23.55 6.85
C GLY A 270 5.86 22.66 7.95
N ILE A 271 6.27 22.87 9.21
CA ILE A 271 5.77 22.13 10.37
C ILE A 271 4.24 22.32 10.51
N LEU A 272 3.74 23.55 10.36
CA LEU A 272 2.31 23.84 10.47
C LEU A 272 1.50 23.16 9.35
N VAL A 273 1.99 23.23 8.11
CA VAL A 273 1.34 22.63 6.93
C VAL A 273 1.29 21.11 7.03
N LEU A 274 2.35 20.47 7.54
CA LEU A 274 2.42 19.01 7.68
C LEU A 274 1.58 18.49 8.87
N ALA A 275 1.50 19.24 9.97
CA ALA A 275 0.86 18.76 11.20
C ALA A 275 -0.63 18.41 11.02
N LEU A 276 -1.40 19.23 10.30
CA LEU A 276 -2.86 19.05 10.19
C LEU A 276 -3.24 17.83 9.34
N PRO A 277 -2.72 17.63 8.11
CA PRO A 277 -3.12 16.50 7.29
C PRO A 277 -2.57 15.17 7.82
N ILE A 278 -1.38 15.15 8.44
CA ILE A 278 -0.85 13.95 9.08
C ILE A 278 -1.80 13.48 10.19
N ALA A 279 -2.33 14.40 11.01
CA ALA A 279 -3.30 14.05 12.06
C ALA A 279 -4.61 13.49 11.48
N ILE A 280 -5.12 14.10 10.41
CA ILE A 280 -6.35 13.65 9.71
C ILE A 280 -6.14 12.25 9.09
N ILE A 281 -5.05 12.06 8.35
CA ILE A 281 -4.70 10.79 7.72
C ILE A 281 -4.54 9.69 8.78
N ASN A 282 -3.90 9.98 9.91
CA ASN A 282 -3.73 9.02 10.99
C ASN A 282 -5.06 8.56 11.60
N ASP A 283 -6.01 9.49 11.80
CA ASP A 283 -7.35 9.13 12.30
C ASP A 283 -8.13 8.26 11.30
N ARG A 284 -8.07 8.62 10.00
CA ARG A 284 -8.68 7.83 8.91
C ARG A 284 -8.04 6.45 8.75
N PHE A 285 -6.72 6.36 8.79
CA PHE A 285 -5.97 5.10 8.76
C PHE A 285 -6.37 4.20 9.93
N SER A 286 -6.42 4.76 11.14
CA SER A 286 -6.81 4.02 12.35
C SER A 286 -8.24 3.49 12.25
N ALA A 287 -9.17 4.27 11.71
CA ALA A 287 -10.55 3.85 11.48
C ALA A 287 -10.64 2.72 10.42
N CYS A 288 -9.93 2.85 9.31
CA CYS A 288 -9.88 1.84 8.24
C CYS A 288 -9.26 0.53 8.75
N TYR A 289 -8.09 0.61 9.38
CA TYR A 289 -7.36 -0.52 9.93
C TYR A 289 -8.21 -1.32 10.93
N PHE A 290 -8.89 -0.63 11.86
CA PHE A 290 -9.76 -1.28 12.83
C PHE A 290 -10.94 -1.99 12.16
N THR A 291 -11.54 -1.35 11.15
CA THR A 291 -12.67 -1.93 10.41
C THR A 291 -12.24 -3.20 9.66
N LEU A 292 -11.06 -3.18 9.04
CA LEU A 292 -10.48 -4.37 8.39
C LEU A 292 -10.20 -5.49 9.39
N LYS A 293 -9.63 -5.17 10.56
CA LYS A 293 -9.42 -6.15 11.62
C LYS A 293 -10.73 -6.75 12.14
N LEU A 294 -11.77 -5.94 12.27
CA LEU A 294 -13.11 -6.43 12.64
C LEU A 294 -13.68 -7.36 11.57
N LYS A 295 -13.54 -7.01 10.29
CA LYS A 295 -13.96 -7.87 9.17
C LYS A 295 -13.19 -9.18 9.15
N GLU A 296 -11.87 -9.15 9.32
CA GLU A 296 -11.05 -10.37 9.43
C GLU A 296 -11.48 -11.26 10.61
N ALA A 297 -11.80 -10.65 11.76
CA ALA A 297 -12.28 -11.38 12.94
C ALA A 297 -13.69 -11.97 12.71
N ALA A 298 -14.60 -11.20 12.13
CA ALA A 298 -15.96 -11.66 11.80
C ALA A 298 -15.95 -12.76 10.75
N ALA A 299 -15.09 -12.67 9.73
CA ALA A 299 -14.90 -13.71 8.72
C ALA A 299 -14.37 -15.00 9.34
N ARG A 300 -13.32 -14.91 10.18
CA ARG A 300 -12.78 -16.06 10.93
C ARG A 300 -13.84 -16.72 11.82
N GLN A 301 -14.69 -15.93 12.49
CA GLN A 301 -15.78 -16.45 13.31
C GLN A 301 -16.87 -17.10 12.46
N ARG A 302 -17.25 -16.51 11.32
CA ARG A 302 -18.21 -17.11 10.38
C ARG A 302 -17.71 -18.44 9.83
N GLU A 303 -16.42 -18.57 9.57
CA GLU A 303 -15.80 -19.82 9.13
C GLU A 303 -15.73 -20.88 10.26
N ALA A 304 -15.31 -20.48 11.46
CA ALA A 304 -15.32 -21.36 12.63
C ALA A 304 -16.73 -21.87 12.93
N LEU A 305 -17.72 -21.00 12.83
CA LEU A 305 -19.12 -21.33 12.97
C LEU A 305 -19.61 -22.27 11.87
N LYS A 306 -19.28 -22.03 10.60
CA LYS A 306 -19.61 -22.96 9.50
C LYS A 306 -19.03 -24.36 9.76
N LYS A 307 -17.81 -24.46 10.30
CA LYS A 307 -17.20 -25.75 10.70
C LYS A 307 -17.99 -26.41 11.85
N LEU A 308 -18.37 -25.64 12.86
CA LEU A 308 -19.19 -26.13 13.97
C LEU A 308 -20.57 -26.57 13.49
N THR A 309 -21.29 -25.77 12.71
CA THR A 309 -22.60 -26.12 12.15
C THR A 309 -22.52 -27.34 11.24
N LYS A 310 -21.45 -27.49 10.44
CA LYS A 310 -21.24 -28.69 9.63
C LYS A 310 -21.00 -29.94 10.49
N ASN A 311 -20.29 -29.80 11.61
CA ASN A 311 -20.09 -30.90 12.56
C ASN A 311 -21.38 -31.20 13.36
N ILE A 312 -22.15 -30.18 13.75
CA ILE A 312 -23.44 -30.28 14.46
C ILE A 312 -24.56 -30.82 13.55
N ALA A 313 -24.52 -30.58 12.24
CA ALA A 313 -25.44 -31.24 11.30
C ALA A 313 -25.28 -32.77 11.29
N THR A 314 -24.21 -33.29 11.90
CA THR A 314 -23.95 -34.73 12.14
C THR A 314 -24.43 -35.20 13.52
N ASP A 315 -24.72 -34.29 14.46
CA ASP A 315 -25.07 -34.59 15.85
C ASP A 315 -26.22 -33.67 16.32
N SER A 316 -27.42 -34.24 16.35
CA SER A 316 -28.67 -33.51 16.63
C SER A 316 -28.72 -32.96 18.08
N TYR A 317 -29.35 -31.78 18.23
CA TYR A 317 -29.83 -31.12 19.48
C TYR A 317 -28.88 -30.21 20.28
N ILE A 318 -28.38 -29.09 19.72
CA ILE A 318 -28.15 -27.86 20.51
C ILE A 318 -28.48 -26.61 19.66
N SER A 319 -29.60 -25.94 19.95
CA SER A 319 -29.95 -24.65 19.35
C SER A 319 -29.28 -23.49 20.11
N VAL A 320 -28.01 -23.21 19.81
CA VAL A 320 -27.37 -21.99 20.32
C VAL A 320 -27.89 -20.80 19.52
N ASN A 321 -28.44 -19.79 20.21
CA ASN A 321 -28.98 -18.60 19.56
C ASN A 321 -27.83 -17.73 19.00
N LEU A 322 -27.51 -17.99 17.74
CA LEU A 322 -26.34 -17.52 17.00
C LEU A 322 -26.16 -16.00 17.01
N ARG A 323 -27.29 -15.28 16.98
CA ARG A 323 -27.33 -13.82 16.97
C ARG A 323 -26.79 -13.23 18.27
N ASP A 324 -26.96 -13.96 19.37
CA ASP A 324 -26.66 -13.49 20.73
C ASP A 324 -25.17 -13.67 21.07
N VAL A 325 -24.55 -14.76 20.60
CA VAL A 325 -23.10 -14.97 20.73
C VAL A 325 -22.31 -13.96 19.89
N TYR A 326 -22.77 -13.70 18.65
CA TYR A 326 -22.17 -12.70 17.77
C TYR A 326 -22.32 -11.27 18.33
N ALA A 327 -23.50 -10.93 18.85
CA ALA A 327 -23.73 -9.63 19.47
C ALA A 327 -22.86 -9.41 20.72
N ARG A 328 -22.66 -10.44 21.56
CA ARG A 328 -21.82 -10.35 22.77
C ARG A 328 -20.35 -10.10 22.45
N SER A 329 -19.76 -10.80 21.48
CA SER A 329 -18.33 -10.62 21.16
C SER A 329 -18.04 -9.30 20.44
N ILE A 330 -18.95 -8.84 19.58
CA ILE A 330 -18.85 -7.50 18.98
C ILE A 330 -18.97 -6.42 20.06
N MET A 331 -19.91 -6.57 21.00
CA MET A 331 -20.02 -5.64 22.11
C MET A 331 -18.74 -5.64 22.96
N GLU A 332 -18.11 -6.79 23.19
CA GLU A 332 -16.87 -6.89 23.96
C GLU A 332 -15.69 -6.21 23.25
N MET A 333 -15.53 -6.40 21.94
CA MET A 333 -14.53 -5.67 21.13
C MET A 333 -14.80 -4.16 21.09
N LEU A 334 -16.06 -3.73 20.96
CA LEU A 334 -16.42 -2.31 21.01
C LEU A 334 -16.18 -1.71 22.41
N ARG A 335 -16.32 -2.51 23.47
CA ARG A 335 -16.02 -2.11 24.85
C ARG A 335 -14.52 -1.91 25.06
N LEU A 336 -13.69 -2.78 24.49
CA LEU A 336 -12.23 -2.62 24.46
C LEU A 336 -11.82 -1.32 23.75
N LYS A 337 -12.45 -1.00 22.61
CA LYS A 337 -12.26 0.28 21.90
C LYS A 337 -12.66 1.50 22.73
N GLY A 338 -13.75 1.40 23.50
CA GLY A 338 -14.15 2.44 24.45
C GLY A 338 -13.11 2.68 25.55
N ARG A 339 -12.42 1.61 25.98
CA ARG A 339 -11.37 1.66 27.00
C ARG A 339 -10.06 2.24 26.46
N GLU A 340 -9.67 1.90 25.24
CA GLU A 340 -8.51 2.49 24.56
C GLU A 340 -8.67 4.00 24.30
N ARG A 341 -9.84 4.42 23.81
CA ARG A 341 -10.16 5.85 23.62
C ARG A 341 -10.24 6.63 24.94
N ALA A 342 -10.56 5.98 26.06
CA ALA A 342 -10.52 6.59 27.38
C ALA A 342 -9.07 6.71 27.88
N SER A 343 -8.23 5.71 27.61
CA SER A 343 -6.81 5.68 27.97
C SER A 343 -6.00 6.74 27.23
N THR A 344 -6.20 6.91 25.92
CA THR A 344 -5.46 7.93 25.14
C THR A 344 -5.88 9.35 25.47
N ARG A 345 -7.10 9.53 26.00
CA ARG A 345 -7.61 10.83 26.44
C ARG A 345 -7.20 11.19 27.87
N SER A 346 -6.86 10.20 28.70
CA SER A 346 -6.37 10.37 30.07
C SER A 346 -4.87 10.72 30.15
N SER A 347 -4.10 10.55 29.07
CA SER A 347 -2.66 10.87 29.06
C SER A 347 -2.36 12.29 28.54
N GLY A 348 -3.37 13.06 28.15
CA GLY A 348 -3.22 14.39 27.54
C GLY A 348 -3.83 15.54 28.34
N GLY A 349 -4.20 15.30 29.58
CA GLY A 349 -4.77 16.32 30.45
C GLY A 349 -4.70 15.81 31.86
N ASP A 350 -3.62 16.18 32.56
CA ASP A 350 -3.50 16.41 34.00
C ASP A 350 -2.01 16.44 34.32
N ASP A 351 -1.34 17.57 34.02
CA ASP A 351 -0.08 18.01 34.66
C ASP A 351 0.16 19.47 34.25
N PHE A 352 -0.70 20.36 34.76
CA PHE A 352 -0.47 21.80 34.77
C PHE A 352 -1.12 22.36 36.04
N TRP A 353 -0.44 22.23 37.18
CA TRP A 353 -0.55 23.10 38.37
C TRP A 353 0.65 22.84 39.30
N PHE A 354 1.77 23.52 39.05
CA PHE A 354 2.40 24.49 39.95
C PHE A 354 3.58 25.17 39.23
#